data_AF-A0A1C6DFX2-F1
#
_entry.id   AF-A0A1C6DFX2-F1
#
_cell.length_a   1.000
_cell.length_b   1.000
_cell.length_c   1.000
_cell.angle_alpha   90.00
_cell.angle_beta   90.00
_cell.angle_gamma   90.00
#
_symmetry.space_group_name_H-M   'P 1'
#
loop_
_entity.id
_entity.type
_entity.pdbx_description
1 polymer ?
#
loop_
_entity_poly.entity_id
_entity_poly.type
_entity_poly.pdbx_seq_one_letter_code
_entity_poly.pdbx_strand_id
1 'polypeptide(L)'
;MGNLKKGWYVCESNFIQWRKNYRIWMIAAIETILIFRYLHGLSEYGKETGKTITPFVLPIVFAEAENSNGLLKVLIYLGCVMLFCNAPFLNNQKPYMILRCKRKGWYLGENMYLWLAAFIYMLFISLVSLIAVLPTVSTNRLWGEIAGDFVVNQRSLIPVYTWGLVMPVRVIQNYYPLAAFIYTFITGWLSIVFIGKLMYLLNLKIGKKTIGISAAVFFIMLDPVAVYFTNFKQYGLLYVSPINWSSLENINTVSGYPHLSGEYMFIMYVILIGVESLLSYICSIKMDIEVKMI
;
A
#
# COMPACT_ATOMS: atom_id res chain seq x y z
N MET A 1 -19.90 14.49 25.75
CA MET A 1 -19.23 14.28 24.45
C MET A 1 -19.33 12.82 24.06
N GLY A 2 -19.86 12.53 22.87
CA GLY A 2 -19.96 11.15 22.34
C GLY A 2 -18.58 10.52 22.06
N ASN A 3 -18.54 9.19 22.01
CA ASN A 3 -17.30 8.42 21.80
C ASN A 3 -16.62 8.76 20.46
N LEU A 4 -17.39 9.09 19.41
CA LEU A 4 -16.89 9.53 18.10
C LEU A 4 -16.09 10.83 18.18
N LYS A 5 -16.62 11.85 18.87
CA LYS A 5 -15.94 13.14 19.04
C LYS A 5 -14.62 12.98 19.81
N LYS A 6 -14.61 12.10 20.82
CA LYS A 6 -13.39 11.75 21.56
C LYS A 6 -12.37 11.01 20.68
N GLY A 7 -12.83 10.07 19.86
CA GLY A 7 -11.98 9.36 18.89
C GLY A 7 -11.35 10.30 17.86
N TRP A 8 -12.10 11.28 17.37
CA TRP A 8 -11.57 12.31 16.45
C TRP A 8 -10.40 13.08 17.06
N TYR A 9 -10.50 13.53 18.31
CA TYR A 9 -9.38 14.23 18.97
C TYR A 9 -8.15 13.35 19.16
N VAL A 10 -8.32 12.04 19.38
CA VAL A 10 -7.21 11.08 19.43
C VAL A 10 -6.55 10.96 18.06
N CYS A 11 -7.34 10.86 17.00
CA CYS A 11 -6.86 10.81 15.63
C CYS A 11 -6.09 12.08 15.25
N GLU A 12 -6.65 13.26 15.55
CA GLU A 12 -6.02 14.56 15.31
C GLU A 12 -4.68 14.69 16.06
N SER A 13 -4.64 14.25 17.32
CA SER A 13 -3.41 14.26 18.11
C SER A 13 -2.29 13.43 17.48
N ASN A 14 -2.63 12.28 16.87
CA ASN A 14 -1.66 11.47 16.13
C ASN A 14 -1.12 12.18 14.89
N PHE A 15 -1.98 12.85 14.13
CA PHE A 15 -1.54 13.62 12.95
C PHE A 15 -0.69 14.84 13.32
N ILE A 16 -1.00 15.53 14.43
CA ILE A 16 -0.17 16.64 14.90
C ILE A 16 1.26 16.18 15.20
N GLN A 17 1.42 14.95 15.72
CA GLN A 17 2.74 14.39 16.00
C GLN A 17 3.56 14.11 14.74
N TRP A 18 2.94 13.98 13.56
CA TRP A 18 3.68 13.76 12.31
C TRP A 18 4.65 14.89 12.02
N ARG A 19 4.25 16.13 12.32
CA ARG A 19 5.08 17.32 12.09
C ARG A 19 6.42 17.26 12.81
N LYS A 20 6.45 16.63 14.00
CA LYS A 20 7.66 16.51 14.84
C LYS A 20 8.45 15.24 14.55
N ASN A 21 7.88 14.27 13.85
CA ASN A 21 8.49 12.97 13.64
C ASN A 21 9.30 12.96 12.34
N TYR A 22 10.61 13.19 12.44
CA TYR A 22 11.55 13.21 11.30
C TYR A 22 11.48 11.94 10.45
N ARG A 23 11.13 10.80 11.06
CA ARG A 23 10.97 9.53 10.35
C ARG A 23 9.93 9.59 9.24
N ILE A 24 8.81 10.26 9.45
CA ILE A 24 7.73 10.32 8.45
C ILE A 24 8.20 11.11 7.24
N TRP A 25 8.93 12.20 7.47
CA TRP A 25 9.57 12.99 6.42
C TRP A 25 10.65 12.20 5.68
N MET A 26 11.47 11.40 6.39
CA MET A 26 12.44 10.51 5.75
C MET A 26 11.78 9.45 4.87
N ILE A 27 10.68 8.82 5.34
CA ILE A 27 9.92 7.85 4.53
C ILE A 27 9.39 8.55 3.28
N ALA A 28 8.75 9.71 3.41
CA ALA A 28 8.23 10.46 2.28
C ALA A 28 9.34 10.81 1.26
N ALA A 29 10.53 11.22 1.73
CA ALA A 29 11.66 11.51 0.86
C ALA A 29 12.18 10.26 0.13
N ILE A 30 12.35 9.14 0.84
CA ILE A 30 12.84 7.88 0.26
C ILE A 30 11.86 7.36 -0.79
N GLU A 31 10.56 7.29 -0.46
CA GLU A 31 9.51 6.87 -1.40
C GLU A 31 9.46 7.76 -2.64
N THR A 32 9.62 9.07 -2.45
CA THR A 32 9.69 10.01 -3.57
C THR A 32 10.86 9.66 -4.50
N ILE A 33 12.06 9.51 -3.96
CA ILE A 33 13.25 9.18 -4.75
C ILE A 33 13.07 7.84 -5.48
N LEU A 34 12.49 6.84 -4.83
CA LEU A 34 12.25 5.52 -5.42
C LEU A 34 11.26 5.58 -6.59
N ILE A 35 10.12 6.25 -6.41
CA ILE A 35 9.09 6.39 -7.46
C ILE A 35 9.64 7.20 -8.63
N PHE A 36 10.35 8.31 -8.35
CA PHE A 36 10.98 9.11 -9.41
C PHE A 36 11.99 8.29 -10.19
N ARG A 37 12.88 7.57 -9.51
CA ARG A 37 13.87 6.71 -10.17
C ARG A 37 13.20 5.65 -11.04
N TYR A 38 12.12 5.04 -10.56
CA TYR A 38 11.41 4.00 -11.30
C TYR A 38 10.72 4.54 -12.56
N LEU A 39 10.04 5.68 -12.45
CA LEU A 39 9.29 6.28 -13.56
C LEU A 39 10.15 7.17 -14.46
N HIS A 40 11.39 7.50 -14.07
CA HIS A 40 12.26 8.38 -14.84
C HIS A 40 12.49 7.90 -16.27
N GLY A 41 12.77 6.60 -16.44
CA GLY A 41 13.02 6.01 -17.76
C GLY A 41 11.81 6.10 -18.71
N LEU A 42 10.58 6.12 -18.15
CA LEU A 42 9.36 6.31 -18.91
C LEU A 42 9.24 7.75 -19.42
N SER A 43 9.56 8.71 -18.56
CA SER A 43 9.57 10.13 -18.89
C SER A 43 10.69 10.51 -19.87
N GLU A 44 11.86 9.88 -19.76
CA GLU A 44 12.98 10.07 -20.69
C GLU A 44 12.64 9.52 -22.08
N TYR A 45 12.12 8.29 -22.13
CA TYR A 45 11.66 7.67 -23.39
C TYR A 45 10.60 8.52 -24.10
N GLY A 46 9.59 9.03 -23.37
CA GLY A 46 8.57 9.89 -23.96
C GLY A 46 9.12 11.23 -24.48
N LYS A 47 10.11 11.82 -23.81
CA LYS A 47 10.75 13.06 -24.28
C LYS A 47 11.56 12.85 -25.56
N GLU A 48 12.33 11.76 -25.64
CA GLU A 48 13.17 11.49 -26.81
C GLU A 48 12.35 11.07 -28.04
N THR A 49 11.28 10.30 -27.82
CA THR A 49 10.43 9.81 -28.91
C THR A 49 9.28 10.75 -29.26
N GLY A 50 9.04 11.78 -28.44
CA GLY A 50 7.89 12.68 -28.57
C GLY A 50 6.55 12.02 -28.23
N LYS A 51 6.57 10.82 -27.63
CA LYS A 51 5.37 10.03 -27.33
C LYS A 51 4.81 10.37 -25.95
N THR A 52 3.53 10.06 -25.78
CA THR A 52 2.79 10.42 -24.57
C THR A 52 2.24 9.20 -23.81
N ILE A 53 1.99 9.40 -22.52
CA ILE A 53 1.38 8.42 -21.60
C ILE A 53 0.30 9.09 -20.75
N THR A 54 -0.63 8.30 -20.20
CA THR A 54 -1.64 8.80 -19.27
C THR A 54 -1.09 9.20 -17.90
N PRO A 55 -1.78 10.11 -17.19
CA PRO A 55 -1.42 10.48 -15.81
C PRO A 55 -1.64 9.36 -14.79
N PHE A 56 -2.42 8.33 -15.14
CA PHE A 56 -2.87 7.25 -14.25
C PHE A 56 -1.88 6.07 -14.19
N VAL A 57 -0.66 6.34 -13.73
CA VAL A 57 0.45 5.35 -13.73
C VAL A 57 0.57 4.51 -12.45
N LEU A 58 -0.29 4.72 -11.45
CA LEU A 58 -0.30 3.94 -10.20
C LEU A 58 -0.34 2.41 -10.43
N PRO A 59 -1.09 1.86 -11.41
CA PRO A 59 -1.06 0.43 -11.70
C PRO A 59 0.30 -0.10 -12.15
N ILE A 60 1.14 0.75 -12.74
CA ILE A 60 2.51 0.41 -13.17
C ILE A 60 3.45 0.37 -11.96
N VAL A 61 3.22 1.24 -10.96
CA VAL A 61 3.98 1.26 -9.69
C VAL A 61 3.67 0.02 -8.84
N PHE A 62 2.42 -0.44 -8.85
CA PHE A 62 1.95 -1.63 -8.13
C PHE A 62 1.88 -2.89 -9.03
N ALA A 63 2.60 -2.89 -10.15
CA ALA A 63 2.73 -4.04 -11.04
C ALA A 63 3.33 -5.25 -10.31
N GLU A 64 3.09 -6.45 -10.84
CA GLU A 64 3.57 -7.68 -10.21
C GLU A 64 5.10 -7.79 -10.28
N ALA A 65 5.68 -8.53 -9.32
CA ALA A 65 7.12 -8.59 -9.16
C ALA A 65 7.87 -9.20 -10.35
N GLU A 66 7.22 -10.07 -11.11
CA GLU A 66 7.71 -10.67 -12.36
C GLU A 66 7.92 -9.61 -13.46
N ASN A 67 7.09 -8.56 -13.45
CA ASN A 67 7.02 -7.52 -14.48
C ASN A 67 7.64 -6.18 -14.04
N SER A 68 8.29 -6.06 -12.89
CA SER A 68 8.70 -4.73 -12.37
C SER A 68 9.99 -4.72 -11.55
N ASN A 69 10.94 -5.62 -11.85
CA ASN A 69 12.11 -5.84 -11.00
C ASN A 69 11.77 -6.04 -9.51
N GLY A 70 10.52 -6.44 -9.19
CA GLY A 70 9.97 -6.91 -7.90
C GLY A 70 10.07 -6.03 -6.66
N LEU A 71 10.92 -5.01 -6.65
CA LEU A 71 11.34 -4.39 -5.41
C LEU A 71 10.55 -3.13 -5.08
N LEU A 72 10.01 -2.40 -6.06
CA LEU A 72 9.35 -1.11 -5.78
C LEU A 72 8.10 -1.30 -4.92
N LYS A 73 7.22 -2.21 -5.31
CA LYS A 73 6.01 -2.55 -4.54
C LYS A 73 6.37 -2.96 -3.11
N VAL A 74 7.36 -3.84 -2.94
CA VAL A 74 7.86 -4.28 -1.63
C VAL A 74 8.39 -3.10 -0.81
N LEU A 75 9.18 -2.21 -1.41
CA LEU A 75 9.76 -1.05 -0.74
C LEU A 75 8.67 -0.07 -0.27
N ILE A 76 7.64 0.17 -1.08
CA ILE A 76 6.46 0.96 -0.71
C ILE A 76 5.78 0.35 0.52
N TYR A 77 5.56 -0.97 0.53
CA TYR A 77 4.98 -1.61 1.70
C TYR A 77 5.90 -1.58 2.94
N LEU A 78 7.21 -1.62 2.77
CA LEU A 78 8.17 -1.40 3.85
C LEU A 78 8.10 0.04 4.39
N GLY A 79 7.90 1.04 3.54
CA GLY A 79 7.60 2.41 3.93
C GLY A 79 6.34 2.50 4.81
N CYS A 80 5.28 1.80 4.42
CA CYS A 80 4.07 1.65 5.23
C CYS A 80 4.35 0.99 6.60
N VAL A 81 5.12 -0.10 6.66
CA VAL A 81 5.52 -0.72 7.93
C VAL A 81 6.27 0.28 8.79
N MET A 82 7.16 1.08 8.21
CA MET A 82 7.87 2.12 8.95
C MET A 82 6.92 3.21 9.48
N LEU A 83 5.89 3.60 8.72
CA LEU A 83 4.88 4.55 9.17
C LEU A 83 4.12 4.04 10.41
N PHE A 84 3.78 2.75 10.43
CA PHE A 84 2.94 2.15 11.47
C PHE A 84 3.69 1.38 12.56
N CYS A 85 5.02 1.24 12.51
CA CYS A 85 5.74 0.41 13.49
C CYS A 85 5.63 0.86 14.94
N ASN A 86 5.24 2.12 15.17
CA ASN A 86 4.99 2.63 16.51
C ASN A 86 3.66 2.15 17.10
N ALA A 87 2.85 1.38 16.36
CA ALA A 87 1.60 0.78 16.83
C ALA A 87 1.81 -0.22 17.99
N PRO A 88 0.89 -0.34 18.97
CA PRO A 88 -0.11 0.66 19.31
C PRO A 88 0.62 1.96 19.64
N PHE A 89 0.20 3.06 19.01
CA PHE A 89 0.87 4.34 19.10
C PHE A 89 0.79 4.78 20.55
N LEU A 90 1.73 4.40 21.42
CA LEU A 90 1.72 4.67 22.85
C LEU A 90 2.88 5.62 23.11
N ASN A 91 2.53 6.88 23.41
CA ASN A 91 3.46 7.91 23.85
C ASN A 91 3.24 8.20 25.33
N ASN A 92 4.20 8.84 25.97
CA ASN A 92 4.16 9.19 27.40
C ASN A 92 2.89 9.98 27.80
N GLN A 93 2.26 10.71 26.87
CA GLN A 93 1.03 11.48 27.10
C GLN A 93 -0.27 10.65 26.95
N LYS A 94 -0.19 9.45 26.38
CA LYS A 94 -1.38 8.67 25.99
C LYS A 94 -2.08 7.92 27.13
N PRO A 95 -1.43 7.49 28.22
CA PRO A 95 -2.15 7.00 29.39
C PRO A 95 -3.18 8.03 29.92
N TYR A 96 -2.79 9.32 29.98
CA TYR A 96 -3.68 10.41 30.34
C TYR A 96 -4.82 10.61 29.32
N MET A 97 -4.54 10.43 28.03
CA MET A 97 -5.55 10.52 26.98
C MET A 97 -6.56 9.38 27.06
N ILE A 98 -6.12 8.15 27.36
CA ILE A 98 -6.99 6.98 27.56
C ILE A 98 -7.90 7.20 28.78
N LEU A 99 -7.37 7.75 29.88
CA LEU A 99 -8.15 8.08 31.08
C LEU A 99 -9.31 9.05 30.77
N ARG A 100 -9.06 10.09 29.96
CA ARG A 100 -10.08 11.11 29.59
C ARG A 100 -11.06 10.62 28.52
N CYS A 101 -10.56 9.89 27.52
CA CYS A 101 -11.36 9.45 26.38
C CYS A 101 -12.15 8.17 26.66
N LYS A 102 -11.79 7.43 27.71
CA LYS A 102 -12.18 6.03 27.96
C LYS A 102 -11.62 5.10 26.86
N ARG A 103 -11.45 3.81 27.19
CA ARG A 103 -10.86 2.79 26.29
C ARG A 103 -11.56 2.72 24.92
N LYS A 104 -12.89 2.78 24.91
CA LYS A 104 -13.70 2.76 23.66
C LYS A 104 -13.42 3.96 22.74
N GLY A 105 -13.29 5.16 23.29
CA GLY A 105 -12.99 6.36 22.52
C GLY A 105 -11.56 6.36 21.97
N TRP A 106 -10.61 5.85 22.76
CA TRP A 106 -9.22 5.69 22.32
C TRP A 106 -9.09 4.68 21.17
N TYR A 107 -9.65 3.48 21.31
CA TYR A 107 -9.63 2.47 20.24
C TYR A 107 -10.21 3.00 18.92
N LEU A 108 -11.36 3.68 19.00
CA LEU A 108 -12.00 4.26 17.82
C LEU A 108 -11.11 5.30 17.14
N GLY A 109 -10.43 6.15 17.92
CA GLY A 109 -9.51 7.16 17.39
C GLY A 109 -8.26 6.58 16.76
N GLU A 110 -7.63 5.57 17.37
CA GLU A 110 -6.47 4.89 16.78
C GLU A 110 -6.86 4.16 15.49
N ASN A 111 -8.05 3.54 15.45
CA ASN A 111 -8.58 2.92 14.25
C ASN A 111 -8.84 3.95 13.13
N MET A 112 -9.50 5.06 13.43
CA MET A 112 -9.75 6.15 12.47
C MET A 112 -8.44 6.70 11.90
N TYR A 113 -7.45 6.93 12.77
CA TYR A 113 -6.12 7.38 12.36
C TYR A 113 -5.47 6.40 11.39
N LEU A 114 -5.54 5.10 11.64
CA LEU A 114 -4.93 4.08 10.78
C LEU A 114 -5.54 4.11 9.36
N TRP A 115 -6.86 4.13 9.26
CA TRP A 115 -7.57 4.23 7.98
C TRP A 115 -7.22 5.51 7.20
N LEU A 116 -7.23 6.66 7.89
CA LEU A 116 -6.91 7.96 7.29
C LEU A 116 -5.44 8.07 6.90
N ALA A 117 -4.51 7.60 7.73
CA ALA A 117 -3.08 7.60 7.44
C ALA A 117 -2.77 6.71 6.23
N ALA A 118 -3.39 5.53 6.14
CA ALA A 118 -3.27 4.65 4.97
C ALA A 118 -3.79 5.32 3.69
N PHE A 119 -4.92 6.03 3.78
CA PHE A 119 -5.49 6.77 2.66
C PHE A 119 -4.58 7.92 2.19
N ILE A 120 -4.07 8.71 3.12
CA ILE A 120 -3.14 9.81 2.84
C ILE A 120 -1.85 9.28 2.20
N TYR A 121 -1.35 8.13 2.68
CA TYR A 121 -0.16 7.50 2.11
C TYR A 121 -0.37 7.03 0.67
N MET A 122 -1.51 6.41 0.36
CA MET A 122 -1.87 6.06 -1.03
C MET A 122 -2.04 7.30 -1.92
N LEU A 123 -2.69 8.35 -1.41
CA LEU A 123 -2.78 9.62 -2.13
C LEU A 123 -1.40 10.20 -2.41
N PHE A 124 -0.50 10.19 -1.43
CA PHE A 124 0.86 10.68 -1.59
C PHE A 124 1.61 9.93 -2.71
N ILE A 125 1.58 8.59 -2.71
CA ILE A 125 2.20 7.78 -3.77
C ILE A 125 1.59 8.11 -5.13
N SER A 126 0.27 8.23 -5.20
CA SER A 126 -0.41 8.56 -6.45
C SER A 126 0.00 9.93 -7.00
N LEU A 127 0.14 10.95 -6.14
CA LEU A 127 0.56 12.30 -6.54
C LEU A 127 2.03 12.33 -6.97
N VAL A 128 2.92 11.66 -6.24
CA VAL A 128 4.33 11.55 -6.64
C VAL A 128 4.47 10.85 -7.99
N SER A 129 3.70 9.76 -8.21
CA SER A 129 3.71 9.03 -9.48
C SER A 129 3.23 9.90 -10.66
N LEU A 130 2.23 10.76 -10.43
CA LEU A 130 1.76 11.75 -11.40
C LEU A 130 2.83 12.79 -11.73
N ILE A 131 3.47 13.35 -10.71
CA ILE A 131 4.52 14.38 -10.88
C ILE A 131 5.71 13.82 -11.66
N ALA A 132 6.09 12.56 -11.40
CA ALA A 132 7.22 11.92 -12.09
C ALA A 132 7.00 11.79 -13.61
N VAL A 133 5.75 11.63 -14.05
CA VAL A 133 5.37 11.37 -15.45
C VAL A 133 4.85 12.64 -16.17
N LEU A 134 4.59 13.71 -15.41
CA LEU A 134 4.10 15.01 -15.87
C LEU A 134 4.69 15.53 -17.20
N PRO A 135 6.01 15.42 -17.51
CA PRO A 135 6.55 15.90 -18.79
C PRO A 135 6.04 15.17 -20.04
N THR A 136 5.41 14.01 -19.90
CA THR A 136 4.98 13.14 -21.01
C THR A 136 3.47 12.85 -21.00
N VAL A 137 2.72 13.61 -20.19
CA VAL A 137 1.29 13.34 -19.96
C VAL A 137 0.44 13.75 -21.17
N SER A 138 -0.41 12.83 -21.62
CA SER A 138 -1.54 13.12 -22.50
C SER A 138 -2.85 13.18 -21.71
N THR A 139 -3.80 13.95 -22.24
CA THR A 139 -5.17 14.05 -21.73
C THR A 139 -6.10 12.98 -22.31
N ASN A 140 -5.56 12.04 -23.07
CA ASN A 140 -6.34 10.98 -23.72
C ASN A 140 -6.89 9.98 -22.69
N ARG A 141 -8.03 9.37 -23.03
CA ARG A 141 -8.69 8.36 -22.20
C ARG A 141 -8.00 6.99 -22.23
N LEU A 142 -7.10 6.78 -23.18
CA LEU A 142 -6.32 5.54 -23.38
C LEU A 142 -4.91 5.74 -22.86
N TRP A 143 -4.22 4.64 -22.54
CA TRP A 143 -2.89 4.61 -21.90
C TRP A 143 -1.78 5.44 -22.58
N GLY A 144 -1.95 5.80 -23.85
CA GLY A 144 -0.99 6.58 -24.64
C GLY A 144 -0.11 5.70 -25.52
N GLU A 145 0.63 6.35 -26.41
CA GLU A 145 1.47 5.69 -27.42
C GLU A 145 2.63 4.93 -26.78
N ILE A 146 3.19 5.45 -25.68
CA ILE A 146 4.26 4.78 -24.94
C ILE A 146 3.79 3.39 -24.50
N ALA A 147 2.60 3.29 -23.89
CA ALA A 147 2.05 2.00 -23.47
C ALA A 147 1.80 1.07 -24.65
N GLY A 148 1.36 1.60 -25.80
CA GLY A 148 1.20 0.84 -27.05
C GLY A 148 2.51 0.23 -27.55
N ASP A 149 3.61 0.99 -27.51
CA ASP A 149 4.92 0.48 -27.90
C ASP A 149 5.38 -0.68 -27.02
N PHE A 150 5.12 -0.62 -25.71
CA PHE A 150 5.42 -1.72 -24.80
C PHE A 150 4.61 -2.98 -25.09
N VAL A 151 3.38 -2.84 -25.62
CA VAL A 151 2.58 -4.01 -26.04
C VAL A 151 3.15 -4.64 -27.30
N VAL A 152 3.58 -3.82 -28.27
CA VAL A 152 3.99 -4.27 -29.62
C VAL A 152 5.46 -4.70 -29.66
N ASN A 153 6.35 -3.95 -29.00
CA ASN A 153 7.81 -4.04 -29.17
C ASN A 153 8.53 -4.52 -27.89
N GLN A 154 8.01 -5.54 -27.22
CA GLN A 154 8.57 -6.09 -25.96
C GLN A 154 10.07 -6.46 -25.99
N ARG A 155 10.70 -6.57 -27.19
CA ARG A 155 12.08 -7.07 -27.38
C ARG A 155 13.09 -6.06 -27.94
N SER A 156 12.72 -4.80 -28.23
CA SER A 156 13.64 -3.83 -28.89
C SER A 156 13.74 -2.51 -28.14
N LEU A 157 14.97 -2.02 -27.90
CA LEU A 157 15.44 -0.69 -27.39
C LEU A 157 14.80 -0.11 -26.12
N ILE A 158 13.52 -0.38 -25.86
CA ILE A 158 12.75 0.02 -24.68
C ILE A 158 13.44 -0.39 -23.36
N PRO A 159 14.01 -1.60 -23.19
CA PRO A 159 14.69 -1.97 -21.95
C PRO A 159 15.96 -1.14 -21.66
N VAL A 160 16.60 -0.60 -22.70
CA VAL A 160 17.83 0.21 -22.60
C VAL A 160 17.50 1.60 -22.05
N TYR A 161 16.44 2.23 -22.55
CA TYR A 161 15.98 3.54 -22.10
C TYR A 161 15.21 3.51 -20.78
N THR A 162 14.49 2.42 -20.52
CA THR A 162 13.60 2.33 -19.36
C THR A 162 14.24 1.60 -18.18
N TRP A 163 15.55 1.36 -18.24
CA TRP A 163 16.35 0.73 -17.18
C TRP A 163 15.76 -0.61 -16.70
N GLY A 164 15.24 -1.40 -17.64
CA GLY A 164 14.59 -2.67 -17.35
C GLY A 164 13.21 -2.57 -16.70
N LEU A 165 12.52 -1.42 -16.80
CA LEU A 165 11.10 -1.33 -16.47
C LEU A 165 10.31 -2.24 -17.41
N VAL A 166 9.54 -3.15 -16.83
CA VAL A 166 8.60 -3.97 -17.57
C VAL A 166 7.19 -3.44 -17.27
N MET A 167 6.36 -3.37 -18.31
CA MET A 167 5.01 -2.81 -18.21
C MET A 167 4.00 -3.94 -18.00
N PRO A 168 2.91 -3.68 -17.25
CA PRO A 168 1.84 -4.65 -17.06
C PRO A 168 0.98 -4.77 -18.34
N VAL A 169 1.51 -5.43 -19.37
CA VAL A 169 0.93 -5.45 -20.74
C VAL A 169 -0.52 -5.93 -20.74
N ARG A 170 -0.84 -6.95 -19.93
CA ARG A 170 -2.20 -7.50 -19.84
C ARG A 170 -3.17 -6.53 -19.17
N VAL A 171 -2.73 -5.72 -18.21
CA VAL A 171 -3.56 -4.68 -17.58
C VAL A 171 -3.84 -3.56 -18.59
N ILE A 172 -2.83 -3.19 -19.37
CA ILE A 172 -2.95 -2.18 -20.44
C ILE A 172 -3.94 -2.62 -21.52
N GLN A 173 -3.95 -3.92 -21.87
CA GLN A 173 -4.84 -4.48 -22.88
C GLN A 173 -6.30 -4.61 -22.41
N ASN A 174 -6.53 -4.88 -21.13
CA ASN A 174 -7.87 -5.26 -20.62
C ASN A 174 -8.60 -4.16 -19.84
N TYR A 175 -7.90 -3.12 -19.38
CA TYR A 175 -8.50 -2.06 -18.57
C TYR A 175 -8.28 -0.66 -19.13
N TYR A 176 -9.26 0.21 -18.91
CA TYR A 176 -9.08 1.65 -19.07
C TYR A 176 -8.15 2.19 -17.96
N PRO A 177 -7.27 3.17 -18.27
CA PRO A 177 -6.31 3.75 -17.32
C PRO A 177 -6.95 4.22 -16.00
N LEU A 178 -8.08 4.93 -16.08
CA LEU A 178 -8.79 5.44 -14.92
C LEU A 178 -9.39 4.30 -14.07
N ALA A 179 -9.95 3.28 -14.72
CA ALA A 179 -10.53 2.13 -14.03
C ALA A 179 -9.44 1.32 -13.31
N ALA A 180 -8.30 1.10 -13.98
CA ALA A 180 -7.14 0.46 -13.39
C ALA A 180 -6.60 1.24 -12.19
N PHE A 181 -6.50 2.57 -12.30
CA PHE A 181 -6.07 3.44 -11.21
C PHE A 181 -6.99 3.35 -9.98
N ILE A 182 -8.30 3.47 -10.17
CA ILE A 182 -9.26 3.38 -9.05
C ILE A 182 -9.17 2.01 -8.39
N TYR A 183 -9.04 0.95 -9.19
CA TYR A 183 -8.92 -0.40 -8.67
C TYR A 183 -7.66 -0.58 -7.81
N THR A 184 -6.48 -0.23 -8.33
CA THR A 184 -5.23 -0.35 -7.55
C THR A 184 -5.18 0.59 -6.37
N PHE A 185 -5.82 1.75 -6.45
CA PHE A 185 -5.92 2.66 -5.33
C PHE A 185 -6.71 2.03 -4.18
N ILE A 186 -7.87 1.43 -4.46
CA ILE A 186 -8.73 0.81 -3.43
C ILE A 186 -8.05 -0.45 -2.86
N THR A 187 -7.56 -1.35 -3.71
CA THR A 187 -6.92 -2.58 -3.22
C THR A 187 -5.60 -2.30 -2.50
N GLY A 188 -4.80 -1.35 -2.98
CA GLY A 188 -3.61 -0.84 -2.31
C GLY A 188 -3.95 -0.24 -0.94
N TRP A 189 -4.99 0.60 -0.86
CA TRP A 189 -5.43 1.17 0.42
C TRP A 189 -5.86 0.10 1.42
N LEU A 190 -6.67 -0.89 1.00
CA LEU A 190 -7.11 -2.00 1.86
C LEU A 190 -5.94 -2.86 2.35
N SER A 191 -4.96 -3.13 1.48
CA SER A 191 -3.75 -3.89 1.85
C SER A 191 -2.91 -3.19 2.93
N ILE A 192 -2.77 -1.86 2.84
CA ILE A 192 -2.04 -1.04 3.81
C ILE A 192 -2.79 -0.98 5.14
N VAL A 193 -4.12 -0.87 5.09
CA VAL A 193 -4.97 -0.94 6.29
C VAL A 193 -4.83 -2.28 6.98
N PHE A 194 -4.85 -3.39 6.23
CA PHE A 194 -4.63 -4.73 6.75
C PHE A 194 -3.25 -4.84 7.45
N ILE A 195 -2.17 -4.43 6.79
CA ILE A 195 -0.82 -4.46 7.40
C ILE A 195 -0.78 -3.63 8.69
N GLY A 196 -1.30 -2.41 8.67
CA GLY A 196 -1.33 -1.55 9.86
C GLY A 196 -2.14 -2.19 11.01
N LYS A 197 -3.28 -2.80 10.69
CA LYS A 197 -4.17 -3.46 11.67
C LYS A 197 -3.54 -4.70 12.26
N LEU A 198 -2.90 -5.53 11.43
CA LEU A 198 -2.15 -6.71 11.84
C LEU A 198 -1.05 -6.32 12.84
N MET A 199 -0.27 -5.28 12.51
CA MET A 199 0.76 -4.75 13.42
C MET A 199 0.15 -4.26 14.73
N TYR A 200 -0.93 -3.48 14.67
CA TYR A 200 -1.62 -2.97 15.85
C TYR A 200 -2.12 -4.10 16.76
N LEU A 201 -2.75 -5.13 16.19
CA LEU A 201 -3.29 -6.29 16.91
C LEU A 201 -2.19 -7.12 17.59
N LEU A 202 -1.15 -7.48 16.85
CA LEU A 202 -0.06 -8.32 17.38
C LEU A 202 0.75 -7.60 18.46
N ASN A 203 1.01 -6.31 18.26
CA ASN A 203 1.73 -5.49 19.23
C ASN A 203 0.89 -5.28 20.50
N LEU A 204 -0.43 -5.17 20.40
CA LEU A 204 -1.33 -5.14 21.56
C LEU A 204 -1.37 -6.46 22.31
N LYS A 205 -1.49 -7.59 21.60
CA LYS A 205 -1.67 -8.91 22.21
C LYS A 205 -0.42 -9.39 22.94
N ILE A 206 0.76 -9.12 22.38
CA ILE A 206 2.04 -9.67 22.89
C ILE A 206 2.85 -8.63 23.67
N GLY A 207 2.51 -7.34 23.56
CA GLY A 207 3.21 -6.25 24.23
C GLY A 207 4.61 -5.95 23.67
N LYS A 208 5.03 -6.63 22.59
CA LYS A 208 6.32 -6.44 21.92
C LYS A 208 6.11 -5.94 20.49
N LYS A 209 6.68 -4.77 20.17
CA LYS A 209 6.58 -4.14 18.84
C LYS A 209 7.25 -4.95 17.72
N THR A 210 8.27 -5.72 18.06
CA THR A 210 9.06 -6.50 17.09
C THR A 210 8.22 -7.55 16.39
N ILE A 211 7.25 -8.17 17.08
CA ILE A 211 6.49 -9.29 16.51
C ILE A 211 5.49 -8.81 15.46
N GLY A 212 4.80 -7.68 15.69
CA GLY A 212 3.93 -7.10 14.67
C GLY A 212 4.71 -6.66 13.44
N ILE A 213 5.91 -6.08 13.62
CA ILE A 213 6.79 -5.73 12.50
C ILE A 213 7.22 -6.98 11.73
N SER A 214 7.68 -8.02 12.42
CA SER A 214 8.10 -9.27 11.77
C SER A 214 6.97 -9.93 10.99
N ALA A 215 5.75 -9.95 11.54
CA ALA A 215 4.59 -10.51 10.86
C ALA A 215 4.20 -9.69 9.62
N ALA A 216 4.24 -8.35 9.70
CA ALA A 216 4.00 -7.49 8.53
C ALA A 216 5.04 -7.73 7.43
N VAL A 217 6.32 -7.77 7.78
CA VAL A 217 7.41 -8.03 6.81
C VAL A 217 7.27 -9.44 6.20
N PHE A 218 6.85 -10.44 6.99
CA PHE A 218 6.58 -11.78 6.48
C PHE A 218 5.53 -11.75 5.37
N PHE A 219 4.37 -11.11 5.60
CA PHE A 219 3.35 -10.99 4.56
C PHE A 219 3.85 -10.22 3.34
N ILE A 220 4.65 -9.17 3.51
CA ILE A 220 5.22 -8.40 2.39
C ILE A 220 6.13 -9.27 1.54
N MET A 221 6.95 -10.10 2.18
CA MET A 221 7.89 -10.98 1.47
C MET A 221 7.21 -12.18 0.82
N LEU A 222 5.95 -12.50 1.16
CA LEU A 222 5.19 -13.51 0.42
C LEU A 222 4.92 -13.08 -1.02
N ASP A 223 4.88 -11.77 -1.31
CA ASP A 223 4.64 -11.25 -2.66
C ASP A 223 5.71 -11.67 -3.67
N PRO A 224 7.01 -11.39 -3.47
CA PRO A 224 8.05 -11.90 -4.36
C PRO A 224 8.18 -13.44 -4.30
N VAL A 225 8.00 -14.07 -3.13
CA VAL A 225 8.15 -15.53 -3.00
C VAL A 225 7.07 -16.27 -3.79
N ALA A 226 5.82 -15.83 -3.77
CA ALA A 226 4.74 -16.45 -4.53
C ALA A 226 4.96 -16.37 -6.06
N VAL A 227 5.69 -15.34 -6.50
CA VAL A 227 5.96 -15.06 -7.91
C VAL A 227 7.20 -15.82 -8.40
N TYR A 228 8.33 -15.76 -7.67
CA TYR A 228 9.59 -16.39 -8.10
C TYR A 228 9.57 -17.92 -8.05
N PHE A 229 8.76 -18.50 -7.18
CA PHE A 229 8.64 -19.95 -7.08
C PHE A 229 7.42 -20.42 -7.89
N THR A 230 7.68 -20.86 -9.11
CA THR A 230 6.67 -21.31 -10.11
C THR A 230 5.67 -22.33 -9.56
N ASN A 231 6.10 -23.20 -8.65
CA ASN A 231 5.21 -24.14 -7.96
C ASN A 231 4.18 -23.40 -7.09
N PHE A 232 4.57 -22.39 -6.31
CA PHE A 232 3.66 -21.66 -5.43
C PHE A 232 2.65 -20.79 -6.18
N LYS A 233 2.98 -20.36 -7.40
CA LYS A 233 2.04 -19.70 -8.32
C LYS A 233 0.85 -20.59 -8.68
N GLN A 234 1.05 -21.90 -8.74
CA GLN A 234 0.05 -22.91 -9.12
C GLN A 234 -0.74 -23.49 -7.94
N TYR A 235 -0.18 -23.49 -6.72
CA TYR A 235 -0.76 -24.16 -5.52
C TYR A 235 -1.47 -23.23 -4.52
N GLY A 236 -1.90 -22.05 -4.95
CA GLY A 236 -2.88 -21.25 -4.20
C GLY A 236 -2.34 -20.33 -3.10
N LEU A 237 -1.01 -20.11 -3.05
CA LEU A 237 -0.43 -19.09 -2.15
C LEU A 237 -0.96 -17.67 -2.46
N LEU A 238 -1.31 -17.42 -3.72
CA LEU A 238 -1.98 -16.21 -4.18
C LEU A 238 -3.34 -15.97 -3.50
N TYR A 239 -4.04 -17.01 -3.02
CA TYR A 239 -5.31 -16.86 -2.28
C TYR A 239 -5.14 -16.50 -0.81
N VAL A 240 -3.90 -16.47 -0.30
CA VAL A 240 -3.61 -16.30 1.13
C VAL A 240 -2.73 -15.06 1.38
N SER A 241 -2.18 -14.43 0.32
CA SER A 241 -1.35 -13.23 0.44
C SER A 241 -2.14 -11.96 0.10
N PRO A 242 -2.56 -11.15 1.09
CA PRO A 242 -3.31 -9.92 0.85
C PRO A 242 -2.50 -8.90 0.05
N ILE A 243 -1.17 -8.99 0.05
CA ILE A 243 -0.31 -8.04 -0.64
C ILE A 243 -0.28 -8.32 -2.15
N ASN A 244 -0.44 -9.57 -2.57
CA ASN A 244 -0.53 -9.92 -3.99
C ASN A 244 -1.84 -9.39 -4.61
N TRP A 245 -2.89 -9.22 -3.82
CA TRP A 245 -4.20 -8.71 -4.25
C TRP A 245 -4.20 -7.21 -4.58
N SER A 246 -3.14 -6.48 -4.21
CA SER A 246 -3.01 -5.07 -4.59
C SER A 246 -2.69 -4.88 -6.08
N SER A 247 -2.17 -5.91 -6.74
CA SER A 247 -1.75 -5.88 -8.15
C SER A 247 -2.87 -6.38 -9.06
N LEU A 248 -3.25 -5.56 -10.04
CA LEU A 248 -4.31 -5.87 -11.02
C LEU A 248 -3.99 -7.06 -11.93
N GLU A 249 -2.71 -7.40 -12.08
CA GLU A 249 -2.26 -8.50 -12.93
C GLU A 249 -2.74 -9.88 -12.43
N ASN A 250 -3.04 -9.98 -11.14
CA ASN A 250 -3.44 -11.20 -10.47
C ASN A 250 -4.95 -11.51 -10.57
N ILE A 251 -5.68 -10.78 -11.41
CA ILE A 251 -7.12 -10.97 -11.59
C ILE A 251 -7.38 -11.83 -12.81
N ASN A 252 -8.30 -12.79 -12.68
CA ASN A 252 -8.77 -13.69 -13.73
C ASN A 252 -9.14 -13.03 -15.08
N THR A 253 -9.56 -11.76 -15.09
CA THR A 253 -9.89 -11.03 -16.33
C THR A 253 -8.65 -10.66 -17.14
N VAL A 254 -7.47 -10.73 -16.54
CA VAL A 254 -6.18 -10.28 -17.06
C VAL A 254 -5.24 -11.45 -17.29
N SER A 255 -5.29 -12.47 -16.44
CA SER A 255 -4.45 -13.67 -16.50
C SER A 255 -5.10 -14.77 -17.33
N GLY A 256 -4.42 -15.24 -18.39
CA GLY A 256 -4.88 -16.38 -19.21
C GLY A 256 -4.80 -17.76 -18.53
N TYR A 257 -4.71 -17.80 -17.19
CA TYR A 257 -4.55 -18.98 -16.34
C TYR A 257 -5.28 -18.72 -15.00
N PRO A 258 -5.69 -19.76 -14.24
CA PRO A 258 -6.87 -19.65 -13.40
C PRO A 258 -6.55 -19.12 -12.00
N HIS A 259 -6.36 -17.82 -11.74
CA HIS A 259 -6.20 -17.33 -10.36
C HIS A 259 -6.86 -15.96 -10.05
N LEU A 260 -7.61 -15.98 -8.94
CA LEU A 260 -8.38 -14.95 -8.23
C LEU A 260 -9.41 -14.10 -9.01
N SER A 261 -10.68 -14.23 -8.63
CA SER A 261 -11.73 -13.28 -9.01
C SER A 261 -11.57 -11.97 -8.23
N GLY A 262 -11.88 -10.83 -8.87
CA GLY A 262 -11.92 -9.52 -8.21
C GLY A 262 -12.81 -9.50 -6.96
N GLU A 263 -13.95 -10.19 -7.02
CA GLU A 263 -14.92 -10.28 -5.92
C GLU A 263 -14.33 -10.97 -4.68
N TYR A 264 -13.64 -12.10 -4.87
CA TYR A 264 -12.95 -12.82 -3.80
C TYR A 264 -12.00 -11.92 -3.02
N MET A 265 -11.20 -11.09 -3.71
CA MET A 265 -10.23 -10.20 -3.03
C MET A 265 -10.93 -9.20 -2.10
N PHE A 266 -11.98 -8.53 -2.57
CA PHE A 266 -12.72 -7.58 -1.75
C PHE A 266 -13.41 -8.25 -0.57
N ILE A 267 -14.05 -9.41 -0.79
CA ILE A 267 -14.71 -10.18 0.27
C ILE A 267 -13.68 -10.59 1.33
N MET A 268 -12.51 -11.09 0.92
CA MET A 268 -11.46 -11.50 1.84
C MET A 268 -10.86 -10.33 2.62
N TYR A 269 -10.66 -9.17 2.01
CA TYR A 269 -10.25 -7.96 2.74
C TYR A 269 -11.27 -7.56 3.82
N VAL A 270 -12.56 -7.59 3.49
CA VAL A 270 -13.63 -7.28 4.46
C VAL A 270 -13.60 -8.26 5.62
N ILE A 271 -13.44 -9.56 5.35
CA ILE A 271 -13.36 -10.60 6.38
C ILE A 271 -12.12 -10.40 7.26
N LEU A 272 -10.93 -10.28 6.66
CA LEU A 272 -9.66 -10.15 7.40
C LEU A 272 -9.65 -8.89 8.27
N ILE A 273 -9.96 -7.73 7.70
CA ILE A 273 -9.99 -6.46 8.44
C ILE A 273 -11.11 -6.46 9.50
N GLY A 274 -12.24 -7.11 9.23
CA GLY A 274 -13.33 -7.29 10.17
C GLY A 274 -12.92 -8.12 11.39
N VAL A 275 -12.29 -9.27 11.16
CA VAL A 275 -11.76 -10.15 12.22
C VAL A 275 -10.69 -9.42 13.04
N GLU A 276 -9.74 -8.76 12.40
CA GLU A 276 -8.70 -7.98 13.08
C GLU A 276 -9.29 -6.84 13.91
N SER A 277 -10.33 -6.17 13.41
CA SER A 277 -11.01 -5.09 14.14
C SER A 277 -11.80 -5.61 15.35
N LEU A 278 -12.39 -6.80 15.27
CA LEU A 278 -13.04 -7.43 16.42
C LEU A 278 -12.02 -7.86 17.48
N LEU A 279 -10.96 -8.55 17.07
CA LEU A 279 -9.92 -9.03 17.96
C LEU A 279 -9.16 -7.88 18.63
N SER A 280 -8.78 -6.85 17.87
CA SER A 280 -8.12 -5.67 18.42
C SER A 280 -9.02 -4.88 19.38
N TYR A 281 -10.34 -4.83 19.12
CA TYR A 281 -11.30 -4.27 20.07
C TYR A 281 -11.30 -5.03 21.41
N ILE A 282 -11.38 -6.37 21.37
CA ILE A 282 -11.37 -7.21 22.58
C ILE A 282 -10.06 -7.04 23.35
N CYS A 283 -8.91 -7.07 22.67
CA CYS A 283 -7.61 -6.85 23.28
C CYS A 283 -7.48 -5.45 23.89
N SER A 284 -7.97 -4.41 23.21
CA SER A 284 -7.92 -3.02 23.71
C SER A 284 -8.73 -2.82 25.00
N ILE A 285 -9.80 -3.59 25.20
CA ILE A 285 -10.61 -3.54 26.42
C ILE A 285 -9.92 -4.27 27.56
N LYS A 286 -9.19 -5.36 27.30
CA LYS A 286 -8.50 -6.18 28.32
C LYS A 286 -7.11 -5.67 28.70
N MET A 287 -6.59 -4.66 28.02
CA MET A 287 -5.24 -4.16 28.24
C MET A 287 -5.10 -3.48 29.62
N ASP A 288 -4.11 -3.89 30.40
CA ASP A 288 -3.71 -3.20 31.62
C ASP A 288 -2.86 -1.98 31.27
N ILE A 289 -3.21 -0.83 31.83
CA ILE A 289 -2.53 0.45 31.56
C ILE A 289 -1.55 0.67 32.71
N GLU A 290 -0.32 0.19 32.54
CA GLU A 290 0.76 0.56 33.44
C GLU A 290 1.15 2.02 33.21
N VAL A 291 0.80 2.89 34.16
CA VAL A 291 1.32 4.25 34.19
C VAL A 291 2.73 4.16 34.76
N LYS A 292 3.75 4.14 33.88
CA LYS A 292 5.12 4.41 34.32
C LYS A 292 5.19 5.86 34.79
N MET A 293 5.05 6.07 36.09
CA MET A 293 5.44 7.32 36.72
C MET A 293 6.97 7.37 36.63
N ILE A 294 7.47 8.31 35.82
CA ILE A 294 8.88 8.71 35.82
C ILE A 294 9.10 9.54 37.08
#